data_AF-A0A367KBL0-F1
#
_entry.id   AF-A0A367KBL0-F1
#
_cell.length_a   1.000
_cell.length_b   1.000
_cell.length_c   1.000
_cell.angle_alpha   90.00
_cell.angle_beta   90.00
_cell.angle_gamma   90.00
#
_symmetry.space_group_name_H-M   'P 1'
#
loop_
_entity.id
_entity.type
_entity.pdbx_description
1 polymer ?
#
loop_
_entity_poly.entity_id
_entity_poly.type
_entity_poly.pdbx_seq_one_letter_code
_entity_poly.pdbx_strand_id
1 'polypeptide(L)'
;MSLFSNFVDSVTTAVDSVTLNKRSDGLIHSVIKVNQECFKLQKLLGEGGFAFVYLAQDDKKQLYAIKVIKCVSKELTENAKKEGILLSRLNHDNIIKIKDMCMIKEDDGSKMLYMIMPFYKRGSVQDLIDNNRKSGKYLEEEYIFSLFKQVCLGVKALADYRNRQGIHQPWAHRDIKPANILLSDDGKTPVLMDFGSARIARIEIDDKKMANKIQDEAAEHCSMPYRAPELFDVKVNSKIDERVDVWSLGCTLFAMAYGESPFEMTINRQGGGSIGLAT
;
A
#
# COMPACT_ATOMS: atom_id res chain seq x y z
N MET A 1 -11.52 1.37 24.62
CA MET A 1 -12.63 1.72 23.70
C MET A 1 -12.74 3.21 23.36
N SER A 2 -11.96 4.15 23.93
CA SER A 2 -12.13 5.60 23.68
C SER A 2 -11.20 6.26 22.63
N LEU A 3 -10.11 5.62 22.21
CA LEU A 3 -9.22 6.19 21.16
C LEU A 3 -9.74 5.94 19.73
N PHE A 4 -10.52 4.87 19.53
CA PHE A 4 -10.96 4.40 18.21
C PHE A 4 -12.26 5.04 17.69
N SER A 5 -13.15 5.55 18.56
CA SER A 5 -14.31 6.33 18.10
C SER A 5 -13.86 7.71 17.61
N ASN A 6 -12.94 8.34 18.34
CA ASN A 6 -12.34 9.62 17.96
C ASN A 6 -11.62 9.56 16.61
N PHE A 7 -11.00 8.42 16.25
CA PHE A 7 -10.30 8.28 14.97
C PHE A 7 -11.26 8.34 13.77
N VAL A 8 -12.41 7.65 13.81
CA VAL A 8 -13.36 7.65 12.69
C VAL A 8 -14.20 8.93 12.64
N ASP A 9 -14.50 9.53 13.79
CA ASP A 9 -15.15 10.84 13.83
C ASP A 9 -14.18 11.96 13.39
N SER A 10 -12.86 11.86 13.65
CA SER A 10 -11.86 12.81 13.14
C SER A 10 -11.70 12.76 11.62
N VAL A 11 -11.90 11.60 10.97
CA VAL A 11 -11.95 11.51 9.48
C VAL A 11 -13.09 12.37 8.90
N THR A 12 -14.14 12.61 9.69
CA THR A 12 -15.28 13.47 9.33
C THR A 12 -15.20 14.90 9.85
N THR A 13 -14.39 15.20 10.87
CA THR A 13 -14.43 16.51 11.58
C THR A 13 -13.10 17.17 11.94
N ALA A 14 -11.93 16.58 11.66
CA ALA A 14 -10.66 17.25 11.91
C ALA A 14 -10.36 18.32 10.85
N VAL A 15 -11.02 19.47 11.00
CA VAL A 15 -10.61 20.76 10.44
C VAL A 15 -9.64 21.39 11.44
N ASP A 16 -8.48 20.78 11.63
CA ASP A 16 -7.39 21.45 12.33
C ASP A 16 -6.50 22.11 11.27
N SER A 17 -6.48 23.44 11.30
CA SER A 17 -5.75 24.31 10.39
C SER A 17 -4.27 23.93 10.34
N VAL A 18 -3.77 23.65 9.14
CA VAL A 18 -2.33 23.56 8.89
C VAL A 18 -1.83 24.87 8.33
N THR A 19 -0.81 25.44 8.96
CA THR A 19 -0.02 26.53 8.39
C THR A 19 0.99 25.92 7.41
N LEU A 20 0.60 25.78 6.15
CA LEU A 20 1.54 25.42 5.09
C LEU A 20 2.36 26.65 4.71
N ASN A 21 3.59 26.74 5.20
CA ASN A 21 4.56 27.69 4.66
C ASN A 21 5.08 27.16 3.31
N LYS A 22 4.28 27.32 2.25
CA LYS A 22 4.66 26.95 0.87
C LYS A 22 5.94 27.70 0.49
N ARG A 23 7.04 26.97 0.33
CA ARG A 23 8.28 27.46 -0.28
C ARG A 23 8.32 26.99 -1.73
N SER A 24 9.23 27.56 -2.52
CA SER A 24 9.39 27.31 -3.95
C SER A 24 9.77 25.86 -4.31
N ASP A 25 10.05 25.01 -3.32
CA ASP A 25 10.42 23.59 -3.41
C ASP A 25 9.25 22.61 -3.09
N GLY A 26 8.02 23.12 -2.96
CA GLY A 26 6.83 22.30 -2.68
C GLY A 26 6.51 22.21 -1.18
N LEU A 27 6.03 21.05 -0.72
CA LEU A 27 5.70 20.81 0.70
C LEU A 27 6.95 20.58 1.58
N ILE A 28 8.14 20.49 0.99
CA ILE A 28 9.39 20.23 1.73
C ILE A 28 9.63 21.38 2.73
N HIS A 29 10.09 21.03 3.93
CA HIS A 29 10.28 21.94 5.06
C HIS A 29 9.02 22.55 5.68
N SER A 30 7.83 22.23 5.15
CA SER A 30 6.57 22.58 5.80
C SER A 30 6.38 21.81 7.11
N VAL A 31 5.65 22.41 8.04
CA VAL A 31 5.21 21.74 9.26
C VAL A 31 3.73 21.40 9.08
N ILE A 32 3.42 20.12 9.20
CA ILE A 32 2.04 19.64 9.21
C ILE A 32 1.65 19.42 10.65
N LYS A 33 0.50 19.95 11.05
CA LYS A 33 -0.10 19.68 12.34
C LYS A 33 -1.24 18.69 12.15
N VAL A 34 -1.14 17.55 12.82
CA VAL A 34 -2.21 16.54 12.85
C VAL A 34 -2.60 16.37 14.31
N ASN A 35 -3.84 16.75 14.64
CA ASN A 35 -4.32 16.83 16.01
C ASN A 35 -3.37 17.70 16.88
N GLN A 36 -2.75 17.11 17.92
CA GLN A 36 -1.84 17.80 18.84
C GLN A 36 -0.35 17.63 18.48
N GLU A 37 -0.02 16.94 17.40
CA GLU A 37 1.36 16.64 17.02
C GLU A 37 1.79 17.41 15.77
N CYS A 38 3.03 17.88 15.78
CA CYS A 38 3.66 18.58 14.66
C CYS A 38 4.67 17.66 13.97
N PHE A 39 4.61 17.63 12.64
CA PHE A 39 5.51 16.85 11.79
C PHE A 39 6.18 17.77 10.79
N LYS A 40 7.50 17.90 10.90
CA LYS A 40 8.31 18.66 9.94
C LYS A 40 8.67 17.76 8.75
N LEU A 41 8.22 18.13 7.56
CA LEU A 41 8.59 17.44 6.32
C LEU A 41 10.06 17.70 5.96
N GLN A 42 10.79 16.64 5.63
CA GLN A 42 12.22 16.68 5.37
C GLN A 42 12.57 16.36 3.92
N LYS A 43 12.02 15.28 3.37
CA LYS A 43 12.42 14.74 2.07
C LYS A 43 11.26 14.01 1.39
N LEU A 44 11.15 14.11 0.06
CA LEU A 44 10.26 13.23 -0.72
C LEU A 44 10.90 11.83 -0.84
N LEU A 45 10.17 10.81 -0.38
CA LEU A 45 10.56 9.39 -0.44
C LEU A 45 10.03 8.71 -1.71
N GLY A 46 8.85 9.12 -2.19
CA GLY A 46 8.24 8.56 -3.39
C GLY A 46 7.08 9.41 -3.90
N GLU A 47 6.81 9.28 -5.18
CA GLU A 47 5.75 9.99 -5.90
C GLU A 47 5.01 9.01 -6.82
N GLY A 48 3.68 9.11 -6.81
CA GLY A 48 2.77 8.49 -7.76
C GLY A 48 1.71 9.51 -8.17
N GLY A 49 0.91 9.21 -9.20
CA GLY A 49 0.09 10.19 -9.92
C GLY A 49 -0.65 11.23 -9.05
N PHE A 50 -1.29 10.80 -7.96
CA PHE A 50 -1.96 11.69 -7.01
C PHE A 50 -1.45 11.58 -5.56
N ALA A 51 -0.37 10.83 -5.32
CA ALA A 51 0.10 10.49 -3.98
C ALA A 51 1.60 10.76 -3.84
N PHE A 52 1.99 11.36 -2.72
CA PHE A 52 3.36 11.67 -2.37
C PHE A 52 3.68 11.06 -1.02
N VAL A 53 4.87 10.52 -0.84
CA VAL A 53 5.31 10.02 0.47
C VAL A 53 6.49 10.85 0.91
N TYR A 54 6.38 11.51 2.06
CA TYR A 54 7.44 12.32 2.63
C TYR A 54 8.03 11.68 3.88
N LEU A 55 9.35 11.78 4.04
CA LEU A 55 10.01 11.64 5.32
C LEU A 55 9.67 12.86 6.16
N ALA A 56 9.20 12.62 7.38
CA ALA A 56 8.88 13.64 8.34
C ALA A 56 9.49 13.32 9.70
N GLN A 57 9.59 14.33 10.54
CA GLN A 57 10.11 14.21 11.89
C GLN A 57 9.22 14.96 12.88
N ASP A 58 8.88 14.33 14.01
CA ASP A 58 8.17 15.02 15.10
C ASP A 58 9.11 15.83 16.01
N ASP A 59 8.54 16.55 16.97
CA ASP A 59 9.29 17.36 17.93
C ASP A 59 10.26 16.54 18.80
N LYS A 60 9.96 15.25 18.99
CA LYS A 60 10.80 14.28 19.72
C LYS A 60 11.89 13.65 18.85
N LYS A 61 12.05 14.13 17.62
CA LYS A 61 13.01 13.62 16.63
C LYS A 61 12.70 12.23 16.08
N GLN A 62 11.52 11.67 16.35
CA GLN A 62 11.08 10.41 15.76
C GLN A 62 10.74 10.59 14.28
N LEU A 63 11.16 9.65 13.45
CA LEU A 63 10.93 9.68 11.99
C LEU A 63 9.62 8.98 11.63
N TYR A 64 8.94 9.54 10.62
CA TYR A 64 7.68 9.05 10.06
C TYR A 64 7.70 9.12 8.53
N ALA A 65 6.90 8.26 7.91
CA ALA A 65 6.50 8.39 6.52
C ALA A 65 5.09 8.99 6.48
N ILE A 66 4.92 10.09 5.75
CA ILE A 66 3.64 10.77 5.57
C ILE A 66 3.19 10.61 4.12
N LYS A 67 2.16 9.79 3.89
CA LYS A 67 1.50 9.66 2.58
C LYS A 67 0.48 10.78 2.44
N VAL A 68 0.64 11.61 1.42
CA VAL A 68 -0.20 12.76 1.07
C VAL A 68 -0.92 12.45 -0.23
N ILE A 69 -2.25 12.42 -0.21
CA ILE A 69 -3.08 12.08 -1.37
C ILE A 69 -3.91 13.29 -1.78
N LYS A 70 -3.69 13.78 -3.00
CA LYS A 70 -4.49 14.85 -3.61
C LYS A 70 -5.83 14.29 -4.05
N CYS A 71 -6.88 14.67 -3.34
CA CYS A 71 -8.24 14.20 -3.55
C CYS A 71 -8.97 15.09 -4.57
N VAL A 72 -8.61 14.94 -5.85
CA VAL A 72 -9.15 15.76 -6.95
C VAL A 72 -10.53 15.30 -7.45
N SER A 73 -10.96 14.09 -7.08
CA SER A 73 -12.29 13.55 -7.39
C SER A 73 -12.95 12.95 -6.15
N LYS A 74 -14.27 12.78 -6.21
CA LYS A 74 -15.04 12.09 -5.16
C LYS A 74 -14.54 10.64 -4.99
N GLU A 75 -14.26 9.96 -6.09
CA GLU A 75 -13.77 8.58 -6.10
C GLU A 75 -12.40 8.44 -5.43
N LEU A 76 -11.43 9.30 -5.78
CA LEU A 76 -10.11 9.29 -5.13
C LEU A 76 -10.22 9.58 -3.63
N THR A 77 -11.11 10.50 -3.25
CA THR A 77 -11.38 10.80 -1.84
C THR A 77 -11.92 9.56 -1.11
N GLU A 78 -12.87 8.84 -1.71
CA GLU A 78 -13.47 7.65 -1.13
C GLU A 78 -12.45 6.50 -1.04
N ASN A 79 -11.62 6.30 -2.06
CA ASN A 79 -10.59 5.27 -2.05
C ASN A 79 -9.50 5.55 -1.00
N ALA A 80 -9.03 6.80 -0.90
CA ALA A 80 -8.08 7.20 0.13
C ALA A 80 -8.65 7.02 1.55
N LYS A 81 -9.94 7.34 1.76
CA LYS A 81 -10.62 7.09 3.04
C LYS A 81 -10.78 5.59 3.33
N LYS A 82 -11.12 4.77 2.33
CA LYS A 82 -11.21 3.30 2.49
C LYS A 82 -9.88 2.72 2.94
N GLU A 83 -8.77 3.14 2.33
CA GLU A 83 -7.42 2.73 2.72
C GLU A 83 -7.13 3.03 4.20
N GLY A 84 -7.33 4.30 4.62
CA GLY A 84 -7.11 4.70 6.01
C GLY A 84 -8.02 4.00 7.01
N ILE A 85 -9.30 3.79 6.65
CA ILE A 85 -10.26 3.07 7.49
C ILE A 85 -9.85 1.59 7.63
N LEU A 86 -9.44 0.92 6.55
CA LEU A 86 -8.97 -0.46 6.60
C LEU A 86 -7.76 -0.55 7.53
N LEU A 87 -6.74 0.27 7.28
CA LEU A 87 -5.51 0.27 8.06
C LEU A 87 -5.74 0.60 9.54
N SER A 88 -6.67 1.51 9.86
CA SER A 88 -7.01 1.84 11.26
C SER A 88 -7.59 0.66 12.06
N ARG A 89 -8.03 -0.40 11.37
CA ARG A 89 -8.66 -1.58 11.96
C ARG A 89 -7.77 -2.81 11.94
N LEU A 90 -6.64 -2.73 11.25
CA LEU A 90 -5.64 -3.79 11.22
C LEU A 90 -4.62 -3.55 12.32
N ASN A 91 -4.33 -4.59 13.10
CA ASN A 91 -3.27 -4.55 14.09
C ASN A 91 -2.52 -5.89 14.03
N HIS A 92 -1.45 -5.90 13.25
CA HIS A 92 -0.60 -7.06 13.04
C HIS A 92 0.84 -6.59 12.81
N ASP A 93 1.84 -7.33 13.27
CA ASP A 93 3.24 -6.88 13.16
C ASP A 93 3.77 -6.92 11.72
N ASN A 94 3.13 -7.71 10.85
CA ASN A 94 3.45 -7.79 9.43
C ASN A 94 2.56 -6.91 8.52
N ILE A 95 1.83 -5.94 9.10
CA ILE A 95 1.03 -4.94 8.37
C ILE A 95 1.41 -3.56 8.88
N ILE A 96 1.55 -2.59 7.97
CA ILE A 96 1.88 -1.22 8.35
C ILE A 96 0.82 -0.64 9.28
N LYS A 97 1.27 -0.09 10.40
CA LYS A 97 0.40 0.58 11.38
C LYS A 97 0.26 2.04 10.98
N ILE A 98 -0.96 2.57 11.03
CA ILE A 98 -1.16 4.02 10.92
C ILE A 98 -1.15 4.60 12.32
N LYS A 99 -0.40 5.68 12.49
CA LYS A 99 -0.39 6.46 13.72
C LYS A 99 -1.57 7.43 13.74
N ASP A 100 -1.79 8.12 12.63
CA ASP A 100 -2.85 9.12 12.51
C ASP A 100 -3.24 9.36 11.05
N MET A 101 -4.37 10.03 10.83
CA MET A 101 -4.83 10.47 9.51
C MET A 101 -5.70 11.73 9.63
N CYS A 102 -5.53 12.68 8.71
CA CYS A 102 -6.41 13.83 8.59
C CYS A 102 -6.70 14.21 7.13
N MET A 103 -7.79 14.96 6.94
CA MET A 103 -8.17 15.51 5.64
C MET A 103 -8.18 17.02 5.75
N ILE A 104 -7.38 17.69 4.92
CA ILE A 104 -7.26 19.15 4.91
C ILE A 104 -7.91 19.68 3.63
N LYS A 105 -8.68 20.76 3.77
CA LYS A 105 -9.22 21.51 2.64
C LYS A 105 -8.28 22.69 2.37
N GLU A 106 -7.80 22.79 1.14
CA GLU A 106 -6.98 23.91 0.68
C GLU A 106 -7.86 25.11 0.28
N ASP A 107 -7.24 26.29 0.16
CA ASP A 107 -7.92 27.54 -0.21
C ASP A 107 -8.57 27.49 -1.60
N ASP A 108 -8.00 26.70 -2.52
CA ASP A 108 -8.53 26.46 -3.87
C ASP A 108 -9.72 25.48 -3.87
N GLY A 109 -10.15 25.01 -2.69
CA GLY A 109 -11.23 24.06 -2.51
C GLY A 109 -10.84 22.59 -2.70
N SER A 110 -9.60 22.32 -3.10
CA SER A 110 -9.07 20.95 -3.17
C SER A 110 -8.92 20.34 -1.78
N LYS A 111 -8.82 19.01 -1.73
CA LYS A 111 -8.67 18.25 -0.49
C LYS A 111 -7.39 17.43 -0.52
N MET A 112 -6.69 17.37 0.60
CA MET A 112 -5.50 16.55 0.77
C MET A 112 -5.67 15.63 1.98
N LEU A 113 -5.50 14.33 1.77
CA LEU A 113 -5.46 13.35 2.85
C LEU A 113 -4.02 13.11 3.27
N TYR A 114 -3.74 13.20 4.58
CA TYR A 114 -2.44 12.92 5.17
C TYR A 114 -2.57 11.67 6.02
N MET A 115 -1.72 10.67 5.77
CA MET A 115 -1.66 9.42 6.54
C MET A 115 -0.26 9.27 7.15
N ILE A 116 -0.21 9.20 8.47
CA ILE A 116 1.02 9.22 9.25
C ILE A 116 1.39 7.79 9.64
N MET A 117 2.56 7.32 9.20
CA MET A 117 3.00 5.95 9.39
C MET A 117 4.43 5.91 9.94
N PRO A 118 4.84 4.85 10.65
CA PRO A 118 6.23 4.64 11.03
C PRO A 118 7.15 4.66 9.80
N PHE A 119 8.31 5.28 9.93
CA PHE A 119 9.35 5.21 8.91
C PHE A 119 10.23 3.97 9.13
N TYR A 120 10.45 3.21 8.05
CA TYR A 120 11.24 1.98 8.03
C TYR A 120 12.57 2.23 7.32
N LYS A 121 13.65 2.44 8.07
CA LYS A 121 14.92 2.95 7.52
C LYS A 121 15.68 1.94 6.65
N ARG A 122 15.33 0.66 6.74
CA ARG A 122 15.94 -0.42 5.94
C ARG A 122 15.34 -0.54 4.54
N GLY A 123 14.33 0.26 4.22
CA GLY A 123 13.66 0.22 2.92
C GLY A 123 12.80 -1.03 2.75
N SER A 124 12.61 -1.42 1.50
CA SER A 124 11.78 -2.54 1.07
C SER A 124 12.58 -3.83 0.85
N VAL A 125 11.87 -4.95 0.70
CA VAL A 125 12.46 -6.22 0.24
C VAL A 125 12.99 -6.08 -1.19
N GLN A 126 12.43 -5.19 -2.02
CA GLN A 126 13.03 -4.88 -3.32
C GLN A 126 14.42 -4.26 -3.17
N ASP A 127 14.60 -3.29 -2.27
CA ASP A 127 15.91 -2.68 -2.02
C ASP A 127 16.93 -3.74 -1.55
N LEU A 128 16.49 -4.67 -0.70
CA LEU A 128 17.29 -5.80 -0.24
C LEU A 128 17.73 -6.71 -1.41
N ILE A 129 16.80 -7.05 -2.31
CA ILE A 129 17.08 -7.84 -3.52
C ILE A 129 18.10 -7.11 -4.41
N ASP A 130 17.84 -5.83 -4.70
CA ASP A 130 18.67 -5.03 -5.61
C ASP A 130 20.10 -4.85 -5.07
N ASN A 131 20.25 -4.64 -3.76
CA ASN A 131 21.55 -4.50 -3.12
C ASN A 131 22.37 -5.81 -3.19
N ASN A 132 21.73 -6.96 -2.94
CA ASN A 132 22.39 -8.25 -3.08
C ASN A 132 22.79 -8.53 -4.53
N ARG A 133 21.91 -8.25 -5.49
CA ARG A 133 22.19 -8.41 -6.92
C ARG A 133 23.36 -7.54 -7.37
N LYS A 134 23.44 -6.28 -6.94
CA LYS A 134 24.59 -5.38 -7.20
C LYS A 134 25.91 -5.96 -6.66
N SER A 135 25.85 -6.73 -5.58
CA SER A 135 27.01 -7.43 -5.00
C SER A 135 27.27 -8.83 -5.58
N GLY A 136 26.49 -9.28 -6.57
CA GLY A 136 26.59 -10.61 -7.16
C GLY A 136 26.15 -11.74 -6.21
N LYS A 137 25.32 -11.43 -5.22
CA LYS A 137 24.85 -12.36 -4.19
C LYS A 137 23.34 -12.60 -4.32
N TYR A 138 22.91 -13.76 -3.82
CA TYR A 138 21.50 -14.09 -3.60
C TYR A 138 21.18 -13.99 -2.11
N LEU A 139 19.90 -13.88 -1.78
CA LEU A 139 19.44 -13.99 -0.40
C LEU A 139 19.59 -15.44 0.08
N GLU A 140 19.96 -15.61 1.35
CA GLU A 140 20.00 -16.93 1.97
C GLU A 140 18.59 -17.52 2.10
N GLU A 141 18.46 -18.80 1.75
CA GLU A 141 17.17 -19.51 1.70
C GLU A 141 16.41 -19.45 3.04
N GLU A 142 17.10 -19.67 4.16
CA GLU A 142 16.50 -19.60 5.49
C GLU A 142 15.93 -18.19 5.78
N TYR A 143 16.65 -17.15 5.36
CA TYR A 143 16.20 -15.77 5.51
C TYR A 143 15.00 -15.46 4.62
N ILE A 144 14.98 -15.96 3.39
CA ILE A 144 13.82 -15.87 2.49
C ILE A 144 12.59 -16.49 3.15
N PHE A 145 12.68 -17.72 3.64
CA PHE A 145 11.54 -18.39 4.26
C PHE A 145 11.08 -17.71 5.55
N SER A 146 12.01 -17.20 6.36
CA SER A 146 11.70 -16.45 7.57
C SER A 146 10.88 -15.19 7.28
N LEU A 147 11.28 -14.43 6.26
CA LEU A 147 10.52 -13.26 5.79
C LEU A 147 9.19 -13.69 5.16
N PHE A 148 9.21 -14.64 4.24
CA PHE A 148 8.02 -15.07 3.49
C PHE A 148 6.91 -15.58 4.40
N LYS A 149 7.25 -16.41 5.40
CA LYS A 149 6.31 -16.88 6.42
C LYS A 149 5.56 -15.73 7.09
N GLN A 150 6.29 -14.68 7.48
CA GLN A 150 5.73 -13.51 8.14
C GLN A 150 4.86 -12.66 7.21
N VAL A 151 5.25 -12.52 5.93
CA VAL A 151 4.38 -11.90 4.92
C VAL A 151 3.07 -12.67 4.78
N CYS A 152 3.12 -14.01 4.74
CA CYS A 152 1.91 -14.85 4.74
C CYS A 152 1.04 -14.64 5.98
N LEU A 153 1.61 -14.40 7.16
CA LEU A 153 0.83 -14.06 8.37
C LEU A 153 0.11 -12.72 8.21
N GLY A 154 0.76 -11.72 7.60
CA GLY A 154 0.13 -10.45 7.24
C GLY A 154 -1.04 -10.63 6.27
N VAL A 155 -0.86 -11.39 5.19
CA VAL A 155 -1.93 -11.70 4.23
C VAL A 155 -3.07 -12.48 4.90
N LYS A 156 -2.74 -13.44 5.76
CA LYS A 156 -3.73 -14.19 6.55
C LYS A 156 -4.58 -13.28 7.42
N ALA A 157 -3.99 -12.24 8.03
CA ALA A 157 -4.75 -11.28 8.83
C ALA A 157 -5.79 -10.51 7.99
N LEU A 158 -5.55 -10.28 6.70
CA LEU A 158 -6.54 -9.70 5.78
C LEU A 158 -7.63 -10.71 5.41
N ALA A 159 -7.24 -11.95 5.12
CA ALA A 159 -8.18 -13.03 4.81
C ALA A 159 -9.11 -13.35 5.99
N ASP A 160 -8.62 -13.23 7.22
CA ASP A 160 -9.36 -13.48 8.46
C ASP A 160 -10.07 -12.24 9.02
N TYR A 161 -9.95 -11.08 8.35
CA TYR A 161 -10.50 -9.81 8.86
C TYR A 161 -12.00 -9.91 9.15
N ARG A 162 -12.38 -9.35 10.30
CA ARG A 162 -13.78 -9.20 10.72
C ARG A 162 -14.11 -7.72 10.83
N ASN A 163 -15.27 -7.34 10.30
CA ASN A 163 -15.74 -5.96 10.41
C ASN A 163 -16.19 -5.64 11.85
N ARG A 164 -16.65 -4.41 12.10
CA ARG A 164 -17.09 -3.96 13.44
C ARG A 164 -18.24 -4.77 14.06
N GLN A 165 -19.02 -5.47 13.23
CA GLN A 165 -20.11 -6.34 13.67
C GLN A 165 -19.61 -7.78 13.93
N GLY A 166 -18.31 -8.04 13.84
CA GLY A 166 -17.72 -9.37 13.97
C GLY A 166 -17.93 -10.26 12.74
N ILE A 167 -18.51 -9.74 11.65
CA ILE A 167 -18.78 -10.49 10.43
C ILE A 167 -17.47 -10.67 9.67
N HIS A 168 -17.22 -11.91 9.25
CA HIS A 168 -16.07 -12.25 8.41
C HIS A 168 -16.19 -11.54 7.07
N GLN A 169 -15.25 -10.65 6.77
CA GLN A 169 -15.22 -9.85 5.55
C GLN A 169 -13.79 -9.85 5.01
N PRO A 170 -13.34 -10.94 4.36
CA PRO A 170 -11.98 -11.05 3.87
C PRO A 170 -11.61 -9.89 2.95
N TRP A 171 -10.37 -9.43 3.05
CA TRP A 171 -9.77 -8.47 2.13
C TRP A 171 -8.66 -9.13 1.32
N ALA A 172 -8.51 -8.71 0.07
CA ALA A 172 -7.34 -8.96 -0.74
C ALA A 172 -6.53 -7.66 -0.86
N HIS A 173 -5.22 -7.74 -0.71
CA HIS A 173 -4.27 -6.64 -0.87
C HIS A 173 -4.15 -6.20 -2.34
N ARG A 174 -4.15 -7.15 -3.27
CA ARG A 174 -4.10 -6.98 -4.74
C ARG A 174 -2.83 -6.35 -5.34
N ASP A 175 -1.90 -5.87 -4.53
CA ASP A 175 -0.60 -5.39 -5.02
C ASP A 175 0.59 -5.88 -4.18
N ILE A 176 0.61 -7.18 -3.85
CA ILE A 176 1.72 -7.78 -3.10
C ILE A 176 2.92 -7.97 -4.04
N LYS A 177 4.03 -7.33 -3.69
CA LYS A 177 5.31 -7.40 -4.40
C LYS A 177 6.45 -6.99 -3.46
N PRO A 178 7.73 -7.33 -3.74
CA PRO A 178 8.85 -6.97 -2.88
C PRO A 178 8.93 -5.47 -2.52
N ALA A 179 8.56 -4.58 -3.44
CA ALA A 179 8.56 -3.13 -3.21
C ALA A 179 7.52 -2.66 -2.19
N ASN A 180 6.45 -3.43 -1.99
CA ASN A 180 5.38 -3.14 -1.01
C ASN A 180 5.56 -3.93 0.30
N ILE A 181 6.76 -4.47 0.55
CA ILE A 181 7.11 -5.15 1.80
C ILE A 181 8.29 -4.40 2.39
N LEU A 182 8.05 -3.60 3.44
CA LEU A 182 9.09 -2.89 4.18
C LEU A 182 9.81 -3.84 5.13
N LEU A 183 11.06 -3.53 5.46
CA LEU A 183 11.82 -4.23 6.48
C LEU A 183 11.92 -3.38 7.75
N SER A 184 11.44 -3.93 8.86
CA SER A 184 11.60 -3.36 10.21
C SER A 184 13.05 -3.11 10.55
N ASP A 185 13.30 -2.20 11.49
CA ASP A 185 14.63 -1.80 11.93
C ASP A 185 15.47 -2.98 12.48
N ASP A 186 14.81 -4.03 12.99
CA ASP A 186 15.43 -5.29 13.41
C ASP A 186 16.06 -6.09 12.26
N GLY A 187 15.70 -5.78 11.01
CA GLY A 187 16.15 -6.49 9.82
C GLY A 187 15.56 -7.89 9.67
N LYS A 188 14.48 -8.23 10.37
CA LYS A 188 13.88 -9.57 10.39
C LYS A 188 12.37 -9.57 10.25
N THR A 189 11.71 -8.45 10.55
CA THR A 189 10.25 -8.35 10.49
C THR A 189 9.83 -7.64 9.20
N PRO A 190 9.23 -8.35 8.22
CA PRO A 190 8.65 -7.73 7.03
C PRO A 190 7.29 -7.13 7.35
N VAL A 191 6.96 -6.01 6.72
CA VAL A 191 5.75 -5.21 6.94
C VAL A 191 5.09 -4.91 5.60
N LEU A 192 3.91 -5.47 5.34
CA LEU A 192 3.11 -5.11 4.17
C LEU A 192 2.70 -3.64 4.24
N MET A 193 2.88 -2.93 3.13
CA MET A 193 2.48 -1.54 2.97
C MET A 193 1.66 -1.34 1.70
N ASP A 194 1.08 -0.14 1.57
CA ASP A 194 0.31 0.34 0.43
C ASP A 194 -0.99 -0.43 0.16
N PHE A 195 -2.04 -0.04 0.90
CA PHE A 195 -3.35 -0.68 0.87
C PHE A 195 -4.32 0.02 -0.10
N GLY A 196 -3.83 0.91 -0.97
CA GLY A 196 -4.66 1.64 -1.93
C GLY A 196 -5.38 0.73 -2.93
N SER A 197 -4.75 -0.39 -3.29
CA SER A 197 -5.31 -1.41 -4.19
C SER A 197 -6.21 -2.42 -3.48
N ALA A 198 -6.25 -2.41 -2.14
CA ALA A 198 -6.97 -3.40 -1.37
C ALA A 198 -8.49 -3.31 -1.62
N ARG A 199 -9.14 -4.47 -1.72
CA ARG A 199 -10.60 -4.59 -1.91
C ARG A 199 -11.14 -5.74 -1.08
N ILE A 200 -12.44 -5.68 -0.78
CA ILE A 200 -13.17 -6.81 -0.21
C ILE A 200 -13.07 -8.00 -1.18
N ALA A 201 -12.71 -9.16 -0.66
CA ALA A 201 -12.61 -10.41 -1.39
C ALA A 201 -13.92 -11.21 -1.33
N ARG A 202 -13.96 -12.32 -2.07
CA ARG A 202 -15.09 -13.26 -2.21
C ARG A 202 -16.32 -12.59 -2.83
N ILE A 203 -16.09 -11.87 -3.92
CA ILE A 203 -17.13 -11.24 -4.72
C ILE A 203 -17.53 -12.16 -5.86
N GLU A 204 -18.84 -12.34 -6.05
CA GLU A 204 -19.40 -13.01 -7.23
C GLU A 204 -19.57 -11.96 -8.35
N ILE A 205 -19.31 -12.36 -9.60
CA ILE A 205 -19.36 -11.47 -10.76
C ILE A 205 -20.69 -11.68 -11.49
N ASP A 206 -21.67 -10.83 -11.21
CA ASP A 206 -23.04 -11.02 -11.68
C ASP A 206 -23.24 -10.60 -13.15
N ASP A 207 -22.50 -9.59 -13.61
CA ASP A 207 -22.68 -9.03 -14.95
C ASP A 207 -21.38 -8.55 -15.60
N LYS A 208 -21.47 -8.25 -16.90
CA LYS A 208 -20.33 -7.80 -17.70
C LYS A 208 -19.80 -6.43 -17.27
N LYS A 209 -20.65 -5.56 -16.72
CA LYS A 209 -20.24 -4.23 -16.27
C LYS A 209 -19.35 -4.33 -15.04
N MET A 210 -19.71 -5.19 -14.09
CA MET A 210 -18.90 -5.51 -12.92
C MET A 210 -17.58 -6.19 -13.31
N ALA A 211 -17.64 -7.14 -14.24
CA ALA A 211 -16.45 -7.80 -14.77
C ALA A 211 -15.45 -6.79 -15.35
N ASN A 212 -15.90 -5.94 -16.29
CA ASN A 212 -15.07 -4.89 -16.89
C ASN A 212 -14.51 -3.94 -15.83
N LYS A 213 -15.34 -3.49 -14.88
CA LYS A 213 -14.91 -2.59 -13.81
C LYS A 213 -13.78 -3.19 -12.98
N ILE A 214 -13.89 -4.46 -12.58
CA ILE A 214 -12.85 -5.11 -11.76
C ILE A 214 -11.58 -5.32 -12.57
N GLN A 215 -11.70 -5.65 -13.85
CA GLN A 215 -10.58 -5.77 -14.76
C GLN A 215 -9.85 -4.44 -14.93
N ASP A 216 -10.58 -3.34 -15.15
CA ASP A 216 -10.02 -1.99 -15.28
C ASP A 216 -9.34 -1.54 -13.96
N GLU A 217 -10.00 -1.77 -12.81
CA GLU A 217 -9.41 -1.50 -11.50
C GLU A 217 -8.12 -2.32 -11.27
N ALA A 218 -8.10 -3.59 -11.69
CA ALA A 218 -6.90 -4.41 -11.59
C ALA A 218 -5.80 -3.94 -12.55
N ALA A 219 -6.18 -3.48 -13.75
CA ALA A 219 -5.30 -2.90 -14.74
C ALA A 219 -4.56 -1.67 -14.20
N GLU A 220 -5.29 -0.80 -13.49
CA GLU A 220 -4.79 0.43 -12.91
C GLU A 220 -3.98 0.22 -11.62
N HIS A 221 -4.39 -0.71 -10.76
CA HIS A 221 -3.90 -0.76 -9.37
C HIS A 221 -3.09 -2.01 -9.01
N CYS A 222 -3.06 -3.05 -9.83
CA CYS A 222 -2.27 -4.26 -9.58
C CYS A 222 -1.02 -4.26 -10.47
N SER A 223 0.16 -4.47 -9.90
CA SER A 223 1.40 -4.56 -10.69
C SER A 223 1.37 -5.76 -11.62
N MET A 224 1.45 -5.51 -12.93
CA MET A 224 1.27 -6.54 -13.97
C MET A 224 2.06 -7.84 -13.73
N PRO A 225 3.36 -7.82 -13.33
CA PRO A 225 4.12 -9.06 -13.13
C PRO A 225 3.69 -9.88 -11.90
N TYR A 226 2.89 -9.31 -11.01
CA TYR A 226 2.41 -9.94 -9.77
C TYR A 226 0.89 -10.16 -9.80
N ARG A 227 0.21 -9.72 -10.86
CA ARG A 227 -1.24 -9.79 -11.02
C ARG A 227 -1.68 -11.22 -11.30
N ALA A 228 -2.70 -11.68 -10.59
CA ALA A 228 -3.29 -12.99 -10.77
C ALA A 228 -4.00 -13.12 -12.14
N PRO A 229 -3.97 -14.28 -12.80
CA PRO A 229 -4.52 -14.47 -14.15
C PRO A 229 -6.02 -14.14 -14.24
N GLU A 230 -6.81 -14.47 -13.22
CA GLU A 230 -8.24 -14.17 -13.13
C GLU A 230 -8.57 -12.67 -13.08
N LEU A 231 -7.57 -11.81 -12.86
CA LEU A 231 -7.71 -10.35 -12.91
C LEU A 231 -7.36 -9.75 -14.28
N PHE A 232 -6.82 -10.54 -15.22
CA PHE A 232 -6.63 -10.11 -16.62
C PHE A 232 -7.87 -10.32 -17.47
N ASP A 233 -8.66 -11.35 -17.15
CA ASP A 233 -9.85 -11.75 -17.90
C ASP A 233 -10.95 -12.15 -16.91
N VAL A 234 -11.66 -11.14 -16.40
CA VAL A 234 -12.68 -11.33 -15.37
C VAL A 234 -13.95 -11.87 -16.03
N LYS A 235 -14.36 -13.09 -15.67
CA LYS A 235 -15.54 -13.75 -16.27
C LYS A 235 -16.82 -13.46 -15.50
N VAL A 236 -17.93 -13.32 -16.23
CA VAL A 236 -19.29 -13.33 -15.64
C VAL A 236 -19.59 -14.71 -15.07
N ASN A 237 -20.32 -14.79 -13.96
CA ASN A 237 -20.57 -16.01 -13.18
C ASN A 237 -19.28 -16.64 -12.62
N SER A 238 -18.26 -15.83 -12.37
CA SER A 238 -17.05 -16.26 -11.66
C SER A 238 -16.97 -15.60 -10.28
N LYS A 239 -15.94 -15.99 -9.52
CA LYS A 239 -15.68 -15.45 -8.20
C LYS A 239 -14.25 -14.93 -8.13
N ILE A 240 -14.08 -13.72 -7.59
CA ILE A 240 -12.78 -13.17 -7.22
C ILE A 240 -12.65 -13.20 -5.70
N ASP A 241 -11.63 -13.89 -5.20
CA ASP A 241 -11.36 -14.04 -3.77
C ASP A 241 -9.91 -13.74 -3.39
N GLU A 242 -9.57 -13.94 -2.12
CA GLU A 242 -8.25 -13.64 -1.57
C GLU A 242 -7.10 -14.46 -2.19
N ARG A 243 -7.40 -15.50 -3.00
CA ARG A 243 -6.37 -16.31 -3.66
C ARG A 243 -5.59 -15.52 -4.72
N VAL A 244 -6.09 -14.36 -5.18
CA VAL A 244 -5.30 -13.43 -5.99
C VAL A 244 -4.00 -13.03 -5.29
N ASP A 245 -4.02 -12.89 -3.96
CA ASP A 245 -2.82 -12.58 -3.17
C ASP A 245 -1.89 -13.80 -3.03
N VAL A 246 -2.42 -15.03 -3.07
CA VAL A 246 -1.60 -16.26 -3.05
C VAL A 246 -0.75 -16.36 -4.32
N TRP A 247 -1.32 -15.96 -5.47
CA TRP A 247 -0.55 -15.83 -6.71
C TRP A 247 0.59 -14.81 -6.57
N SER A 248 0.27 -13.60 -6.08
CA SER A 248 1.24 -12.53 -5.88
C SER A 248 2.33 -12.91 -4.86
N LEU A 249 1.98 -13.68 -3.81
CA LEU A 249 2.93 -14.28 -2.87
C LEU A 249 3.90 -15.23 -3.57
N GLY A 250 3.41 -16.10 -4.47
CA GLY A 250 4.27 -16.99 -5.26
C GLY A 250 5.27 -16.22 -6.12
N CYS A 251 4.81 -15.15 -6.78
CA CYS A 251 5.68 -14.26 -7.57
C CYS A 251 6.71 -13.56 -6.69
N THR A 252 6.31 -13.11 -5.50
CA THR A 252 7.18 -12.45 -4.52
C THR A 252 8.26 -13.40 -3.98
N LEU A 253 7.90 -14.63 -3.63
CA LEU A 253 8.84 -15.65 -3.18
C LEU A 253 9.89 -15.94 -4.26
N PHE A 254 9.45 -16.09 -5.50
CA PHE A 254 10.35 -16.28 -6.64
C PHE A 254 11.29 -15.08 -6.81
N ALA A 255 10.78 -13.85 -6.73
CA ALA A 255 11.60 -12.64 -6.81
C ALA A 255 12.65 -12.56 -5.69
N MET A 256 12.31 -12.98 -4.47
CA MET A 256 13.28 -13.05 -3.36
C MET A 256 14.40 -14.07 -3.62
N ALA A 257 14.09 -15.19 -4.28
CA ALA A 257 15.06 -16.23 -4.60
C ALA A 257 15.94 -15.90 -5.82
N TYR A 258 15.37 -15.27 -6.85
CA TYR A 258 16.01 -15.15 -8.16
C TYR A 258 16.29 -13.71 -8.61
N GLY A 259 15.79 -12.72 -7.86
CA GLY A 259 16.09 -11.30 -8.06
C GLY A 259 15.14 -10.54 -9.00
N GLU A 260 14.17 -11.21 -9.60
CA GLU A 260 13.08 -10.65 -10.41
C GLU A 260 11.88 -11.62 -10.39
N SER A 261 10.65 -11.13 -10.64
CA SER A 261 9.47 -11.99 -10.69
C SER A 261 9.53 -12.98 -11.87
N PRO A 262 8.80 -14.11 -11.83
CA PRO A 262 8.84 -15.10 -12.92
C PRO A 262 8.32 -14.52 -14.25
N PHE A 263 7.46 -13.52 -14.19
CA PHE A 263 6.88 -12.86 -15.36
C PHE A 263 7.75 -11.70 -15.87
N GLU A 264 8.43 -10.94 -15.00
CA GLU A 264 9.50 -10.01 -15.43
C GLU A 264 10.64 -10.76 -16.10
N MET A 265 11.07 -11.88 -15.53
CA MET A 265 12.10 -12.73 -16.12
C MET A 265 11.73 -13.15 -17.55
N THR A 266 10.46 -13.52 -17.76
CA THR A 266 9.94 -13.92 -19.07
C THR A 266 9.94 -12.74 -20.05
N ILE A 267 9.48 -11.57 -19.62
CA ILE A 267 9.47 -10.33 -20.42
C ILE A 267 10.91 -9.93 -20.81
N ASN A 268 11.84 -9.94 -19.86
CA ASN A 268 13.24 -9.58 -20.08
C ASN A 268 13.94 -10.57 -21.03
N ARG A 269 13.64 -11.87 -20.92
CA ARG A 269 14.23 -12.92 -21.78
C ARG A 269 13.65 -12.97 -23.19
N GLN A 270 12.38 -12.60 -23.36
CA GLN A 270 11.74 -12.54 -24.68
C GLN A 270 12.12 -11.27 -25.46
N GLY A 271 12.90 -10.37 -24.85
CA GLY A 271 13.30 -9.09 -25.42
C GLY A 271 12.17 -8.07 -25.30
N GLY A 272 12.49 -6.84 -24.90
CA GLY A 272 11.55 -5.73 -24.72
C GLY A 272 10.84 -5.24 -26.00
N GLY A 273 10.29 -6.16 -26.80
CA GLY A 273 9.32 -5.90 -27.85
C GLY A 273 7.94 -5.83 -27.23
N SER A 274 7.27 -4.70 -27.47
CA SER A 274 5.88 -4.41 -27.11
C SER A 274 5.02 -5.65 -26.93
N ILE A 275 4.59 -5.92 -25.69
CA ILE A 275 3.31 -6.57 -25.46
C ILE A 275 2.26 -5.52 -25.86
N GLY A 276 2.07 -5.40 -27.17
CA GLY A 276 0.95 -4.70 -27.73
C GLY A 276 -0.30 -5.35 -27.16
N LEU A 277 -1.18 -4.50 -26.65
CA LEU A 277 -2.62 -4.69 -26.57
C LEU A 277 -3.07 -5.83 -27.51
N ALA A 278 -3.25 -7.02 -26.95
CA ALA A 278 -4.12 -8.00 -27.57
C ALA A 278 -5.54 -7.56 -27.20
N THR A 279 -6.18 -6.98 -28.21
CA THR A 279 -7.56 -6.48 -28.29
C THR A 279 -8.61 -7.41 -27.73
#